data_AF-C3Z516-F1
#
_entry.id   AF-C3Z516-F1
#
_cell.length_a   1.000
_cell.length_b   1.000
_cell.length_c   1.000
_cell.angle_alpha   90.00
_cell.angle_beta   90.00
_cell.angle_gamma   90.00
#
_symmetry.space_group_name_H-M   'P 1'
#
loop_
_entity.id
_entity.type
_entity.pdbx_description
1 polymer ?
#
loop_
_entity_poly.entity_id
_entity_poly.type
_entity_poly.pdbx_seq_one_letter_code
_entity_poly.pdbx_strand_id
1 'polypeptide(L)'
;MTNRATERVIIIRPSRVLYTQQSVGGEFHNGTKLSELFRQILYEEVDIKRVPLIEVVRINRKMWCLDGNKRLRVFQELEHCGICEKVRMRYLSSKVLDRTGERQLTAAGGRSVLVQDADFDNQIKTITSEWRKMIKRSRSDVESGDLDETLDDESFQAVCFKRNIYKNVHVNMS
;
A
#
# COMPACT_ATOMS: atom_id res chain seq x y z
N MET A 1 13.45 11.94 31.21
CA MET A 1 12.18 11.18 31.38
C MET A 1 11.45 11.15 30.05
N THR A 2 11.63 10.09 29.26
CA THR A 2 10.97 9.95 27.96
C THR A 2 9.54 9.47 28.17
N ASN A 3 8.56 10.33 27.86
CA ASN A 3 7.17 9.95 27.74
C ASN A 3 7.07 8.83 26.68
N ARG A 4 7.06 7.56 27.10
CA ARG A 4 6.67 6.45 26.23
C ARG A 4 5.20 6.62 25.96
N ALA A 5 4.87 7.27 24.84
CA ALA A 5 3.58 7.10 24.20
C ALA A 5 3.27 5.61 24.20
N THR A 6 2.10 5.21 24.72
CA THR A 6 1.67 3.82 24.69
C THR A 6 1.46 3.44 23.23
N GLU A 7 2.50 2.91 22.62
CA GLU A 7 2.51 2.51 21.23
C GLU A 7 1.63 1.27 21.07
N ARG A 8 0.69 1.32 20.12
CA ARG A 8 -0.15 0.17 19.78
C ARG A 8 -0.18 0.00 18.27
N VAL A 9 -0.20 -1.23 17.78
CA VAL A 9 -0.41 -1.50 16.36
C VAL A 9 -1.91 -1.63 16.10
N ILE A 10 -2.42 -0.89 15.11
CA ILE A 10 -3.81 -1.00 14.64
C ILE A 10 -3.85 -1.52 13.20
N ILE A 11 -4.99 -2.10 12.81
CA ILE A 11 -5.24 -2.59 11.45
C ILE A 11 -6.38 -1.75 10.87
N ILE A 12 -6.09 -0.97 9.82
CA ILE A 12 -7.03 0.00 9.26
C ILE A 12 -6.93 0.04 7.74
N ARG A 13 -8.02 0.41 7.06
CA ARG A 13 -8.02 0.67 5.62
C ARG A 13 -7.16 1.91 5.31
N PRO A 14 -6.22 1.86 4.35
CA PRO A 14 -5.42 3.02 3.96
C PRO A 14 -6.27 4.26 3.60
N SER A 15 -7.37 4.07 2.90
CA SER A 15 -8.35 5.11 2.51
C SER A 15 -9.01 5.85 3.69
N ARG A 16 -8.98 5.28 4.91
CA ARG A 16 -9.54 5.90 6.12
C ARG A 16 -8.56 6.81 6.86
N VAL A 17 -7.30 6.86 6.42
CA VAL A 17 -6.25 7.67 7.03
C VAL A 17 -6.01 8.92 6.19
N LEU A 18 -5.96 10.06 6.86
CA LEU A 18 -5.77 11.36 6.25
C LEU A 18 -4.29 11.75 6.25
N TYR A 19 -3.86 12.45 5.20
CA TYR A 19 -2.54 13.05 5.10
C TYR A 19 -2.42 14.28 5.99
N THR A 20 -1.24 14.45 6.59
CA THR A 20 -0.85 15.70 7.28
C THR A 20 -0.07 16.64 6.36
N GLN A 21 0.37 16.14 5.20
CA GLN A 21 1.12 16.91 4.21
C GLN A 21 0.28 17.10 2.94
N GLN A 22 0.39 18.26 2.31
CA GLN A 22 -0.24 18.52 1.01
C GLN A 22 0.54 17.91 -0.15
N SER A 23 1.85 17.75 0.02
CA SER A 23 2.72 17.15 -0.96
C SER A 23 3.75 16.22 -0.30
N VAL A 24 4.23 15.25 -1.07
CA VAL A 24 5.33 14.36 -0.72
C VAL A 24 6.29 14.23 -1.89
N GLY A 25 7.58 14.06 -1.62
CA GLY A 25 8.56 13.72 -2.67
C GLY A 25 8.24 12.39 -3.36
N GLY A 26 8.60 12.25 -4.64
CA GLY A 26 8.45 11.01 -5.43
C GLY A 26 9.39 9.86 -5.05
N GLU A 27 10.36 10.12 -4.18
CA GLU A 27 11.39 9.16 -3.77
C GLU A 27 11.50 9.04 -2.25
N PHE A 28 11.87 7.87 -1.76
CA PHE A 28 12.25 7.64 -0.37
C PHE A 28 13.68 8.12 -0.09
N HIS A 29 14.08 8.19 1.17
CA HIS A 29 15.43 8.65 1.55
C HIS A 29 16.57 7.78 1.01
N ASN A 30 16.28 6.52 0.69
CA ASN A 30 17.22 5.59 0.06
C ASN A 30 17.24 5.68 -1.49
N GLY A 31 16.56 6.67 -2.08
CA GLY A 31 16.47 6.86 -3.53
C GLY A 31 15.44 5.97 -4.24
N THR A 32 14.77 5.05 -3.54
CA THR A 32 13.72 4.22 -4.15
C THR A 32 12.51 5.10 -4.51
N LYS A 33 12.00 4.98 -5.74
CA LYS A 33 10.77 5.68 -6.16
C LYS A 33 9.54 5.08 -5.49
N LEU A 34 8.51 5.91 -5.27
CA LEU A 34 7.22 5.44 -4.75
C LEU A 34 6.56 4.42 -5.69
N SER A 35 6.63 4.66 -7.00
CA SER A 35 6.11 3.76 -8.04
C SER A 35 6.83 2.42 -8.04
N GLU A 36 8.14 2.41 -7.73
CA GLU A 36 8.93 1.19 -7.64
C GLU A 36 8.53 0.36 -6.41
N LEU A 37 8.33 0.98 -5.24
CA LEU A 37 7.80 0.25 -4.09
C LEU A 37 6.39 -0.32 -4.38
N PHE A 38 5.55 0.46 -5.06
CA PHE A 38 4.23 -0.03 -5.51
C PHE A 38 4.37 -1.27 -6.39
N ARG A 39 5.26 -1.23 -7.39
CA ARG A 39 5.55 -2.36 -8.29
C ARG A 39 6.03 -3.58 -7.50
N GLN A 40 7.03 -3.42 -6.64
CA GLN A 40 7.61 -4.50 -5.84
C GLN A 40 6.56 -5.20 -4.98
N ILE A 41 5.63 -4.45 -4.37
CA ILE A 41 4.55 -5.07 -3.58
C ILE A 41 3.50 -5.71 -4.48
N LEU A 42 3.12 -5.05 -5.58
CA LEU A 42 2.11 -5.56 -6.52
C LEU A 42 2.54 -6.88 -7.18
N TYR A 43 3.83 -7.03 -7.45
CA TYR A 43 4.44 -8.23 -8.01
C TYR A 43 4.93 -9.21 -6.93
N GLU A 44 4.58 -8.98 -5.66
CA GLU A 44 4.95 -9.82 -4.51
C GLU A 44 6.47 -10.00 -4.28
N GLU A 45 7.31 -9.15 -4.89
CA GLU A 45 8.76 -9.09 -4.65
C GLU A 45 9.08 -8.62 -3.22
N VAL A 46 8.20 -7.79 -2.64
CA VAL A 46 8.28 -7.33 -1.25
C VAL A 46 6.95 -7.57 -0.54
N ASP A 47 6.99 -8.33 0.56
CA ASP A 47 5.82 -8.48 1.45
C ASP A 47 5.47 -7.12 2.08
N ILE A 48 4.22 -6.70 1.92
CA ILE A 48 3.66 -5.48 2.52
C ILE A 48 3.92 -5.37 4.03
N LYS A 49 4.06 -6.50 4.75
CA LYS A 49 4.37 -6.54 6.18
C LYS A 49 5.81 -6.14 6.52
N ARG A 50 6.73 -6.20 5.54
CA ARG A 50 8.13 -5.77 5.68
C ARG A 50 8.30 -4.27 5.46
N VAL A 51 7.30 -3.61 4.88
CA VAL A 51 7.30 -2.15 4.73
C VAL A 51 7.20 -1.50 6.11
N PRO A 52 8.03 -0.48 6.42
CA PRO A 52 7.96 0.21 7.70
C PRO A 52 6.56 0.72 8.03
N LEU A 53 6.14 0.56 9.28
CA LEU A 53 4.81 0.98 9.73
C LEU A 53 4.59 2.49 9.53
N ILE A 54 3.38 2.86 9.13
CA ILE A 54 2.92 4.24 9.09
C ILE A 54 2.53 4.66 10.51
N GLU A 55 2.99 5.83 10.95
CA GLU A 55 2.62 6.37 12.25
C GLU A 55 1.35 7.20 12.13
N VAL A 56 0.36 6.87 12.93
CA VAL A 56 -0.96 7.50 12.89
C VAL A 56 -1.43 7.93 14.25
N VAL A 57 -2.29 8.93 14.25
CA VAL A 57 -2.88 9.51 15.45
C VAL A 57 -4.35 9.79 15.24
N ARG A 58 -5.12 9.83 16.32
CA ARG A 58 -6.54 10.16 16.28
C ARG A 58 -6.75 11.58 16.75
N ILE A 59 -7.22 12.46 15.85
CA ILE A 59 -7.56 13.86 16.14
C ILE A 59 -8.99 14.10 15.66
N ASN A 60 -9.86 14.65 16.51
CA ASN A 60 -11.26 14.93 16.17
C ASN A 60 -11.98 13.73 15.54
N ARG A 61 -11.80 12.55 16.14
CA ARG A 61 -12.34 11.25 15.70
C ARG A 61 -11.84 10.75 14.33
N LYS A 62 -10.93 11.46 13.66
CA LYS A 62 -10.31 11.08 12.39
C LYS A 62 -8.90 10.57 12.60
N MET A 63 -8.44 9.70 11.71
CA MET A 63 -7.08 9.16 11.72
C MET A 63 -6.20 9.99 10.79
N TRP A 64 -5.07 10.47 11.29
CA TRP A 64 -4.11 11.29 10.55
C TRP A 64 -2.75 10.60 10.52
N CYS A 65 -2.08 10.67 9.38
CA CYS A 65 -0.74 10.14 9.15
C CYS A 65 0.31 11.13 9.62
N LEU A 66 1.01 10.84 10.72
CA LEU A 66 2.08 11.68 11.24
C LEU A 66 3.40 11.42 10.52
N ASP A 67 3.76 10.15 10.34
CA ASP A 67 4.91 9.72 9.55
C ASP A 67 4.52 8.62 8.55
N GLY A 68 5.17 8.65 7.39
CA GLY A 68 4.92 7.69 6.32
C GLY A 68 3.86 8.12 5.30
N ASN A 69 3.63 9.42 5.09
CA ASN A 69 2.70 9.93 4.06
C ASN A 69 2.99 9.32 2.67
N LYS A 70 4.28 9.16 2.31
CA LYS A 70 4.70 8.46 1.07
C LYS A 70 4.22 7.01 1.00
N ARG A 71 4.36 6.26 2.11
CA ARG A 71 3.89 4.87 2.20
C ARG A 71 2.37 4.79 2.16
N LEU A 72 1.68 5.75 2.79
CA LEU A 72 0.22 5.84 2.74
C LEU A 72 -0.29 6.01 1.31
N ARG A 73 0.37 6.86 0.50
CA ARG A 73 0.06 7.04 -0.93
C ARG A 73 0.15 5.74 -1.70
N VAL A 74 1.21 4.97 -1.50
CA VAL A 74 1.40 3.65 -2.13
C VAL A 74 0.33 2.66 -1.68
N PHE A 75 0.04 2.59 -0.37
CA PHE A 75 -0.96 1.66 0.17
C PHE A 75 -2.39 1.98 -0.29
N GLN A 76 -2.72 3.24 -0.52
CA GLN A 76 -4.02 3.61 -1.11
C GLN A 76 -4.16 3.11 -2.56
N GLU A 77 -3.09 3.13 -3.38
CA GLU A 77 -3.13 2.52 -4.72
C GLU A 77 -3.23 1.00 -4.67
N LEU A 78 -2.52 0.36 -3.73
CA LEU A 78 -2.64 -1.08 -3.54
C LEU A 78 -4.03 -1.49 -3.07
N GLU A 79 -4.69 -0.66 -2.25
CA GLU A 79 -6.11 -0.84 -1.89
C GLU A 79 -7.02 -0.72 -3.11
N HIS A 80 -6.82 0.28 -3.98
CA HIS A 80 -7.56 0.42 -5.24
C HIS A 80 -7.36 -0.77 -6.19
N CYS A 81 -6.18 -1.38 -6.16
CA CYS A 81 -5.88 -2.59 -6.94
C CYS A 81 -6.43 -3.88 -6.29
N GLY A 82 -7.03 -3.81 -5.11
CA GLY A 82 -7.55 -4.97 -4.37
C GLY A 82 -6.48 -5.83 -3.69
N ILE A 83 -5.22 -5.36 -3.64
CA ILE A 83 -4.09 -6.09 -3.05
C ILE A 83 -4.15 -6.09 -1.53
N CYS A 84 -4.61 -4.99 -0.93
CA CYS A 84 -4.80 -4.91 0.51
C CYS A 84 -6.11 -4.21 0.88
N GLU A 85 -6.91 -4.83 1.74
CA GLU A 85 -8.09 -4.17 2.30
C GLU A 85 -7.70 -3.35 3.55
N LYS A 86 -6.76 -3.84 4.35
CA LYS A 86 -6.29 -3.22 5.59
C LYS A 86 -4.80 -3.43 5.76
N VAL A 87 -4.13 -2.45 6.37
CA VAL A 87 -2.69 -2.49 6.67
C VAL A 87 -2.41 -2.22 8.13
N ARG A 88 -1.27 -2.71 8.62
CA ARG A 88 -0.80 -2.44 9.99
C ARG A 88 -0.21 -1.04 10.07
N MET A 89 -0.59 -0.29 11.11
CA MET A 89 -0.08 1.05 11.37
C MET A 89 0.23 1.21 12.87
N ARG A 90 1.21 2.05 13.18
CA ARG A 90 1.61 2.39 14.55
C ARG A 90 0.73 3.53 15.06
N TYR A 91 -0.13 3.25 16.02
CA TYR A 91 -0.96 4.24 16.69
C TYR A 91 -0.19 4.94 17.82
N LEU A 92 -0.08 6.25 17.71
CA LEU A 92 0.47 7.11 18.73
C LEU A 92 -0.68 7.74 19.54
N SER A 93 -0.57 7.68 20.87
CA SER A 93 -1.54 8.31 21.77
C SER A 93 -1.56 9.82 21.57
N SER A 94 -2.76 10.42 21.61
CA SER A 94 -2.99 11.86 21.43
C SER A 94 -2.14 12.75 22.33
N LYS A 95 -1.72 12.27 23.51
CA LYS A 95 -0.86 13.01 24.46
C LYS A 95 0.50 13.42 23.87
N VAL A 96 0.92 12.80 22.75
CA VAL A 96 2.15 13.13 22.04
C VAL A 96 2.03 14.43 21.25
N LEU A 97 0.81 14.84 20.89
CA LEU A 97 0.58 16.01 20.02
C LEU A 97 0.33 17.33 20.77
N ASP A 98 0.24 17.30 22.10
CA ASP A 98 -0.23 18.40 22.97
C ASP A 98 0.63 19.69 22.94
N ARG A 99 1.68 19.80 22.12
CA ARG A 99 2.54 21.00 22.11
C ARG A 99 2.75 21.66 20.76
N THR A 100 2.35 21.05 19.63
CA THR A 100 2.72 21.60 18.31
C THR A 100 1.82 21.19 17.13
N GLY A 101 0.97 20.17 17.27
CA GLY A 101 0.42 19.43 16.12
C GLY A 101 -0.89 19.90 15.49
N GLU A 102 -1.71 20.72 16.17
CA GLU A 102 -3.03 21.11 15.62
C GLU A 102 -2.93 22.07 14.42
N ARG A 103 -1.82 22.82 14.29
CA ARG A 103 -1.62 23.83 13.23
C ARG A 103 -1.13 23.26 11.91
N GLN A 104 -0.81 21.97 11.82
CA GLN A 104 -0.24 21.34 10.61
C GLN A 104 -1.22 20.42 9.88
N LEU A 105 -2.53 20.54 10.14
CA LEU A 105 -3.54 19.82 9.38
C LEU A 105 -3.68 20.48 8.00
N THR A 106 -3.51 19.71 6.93
CA THR A 106 -3.56 20.23 5.55
C THR A 106 -4.84 21.04 5.29
N ALA A 107 -4.73 22.18 4.62
CA ALA A 107 -5.90 22.98 4.22
C ALA A 107 -6.91 22.21 3.33
N ALA A 108 -6.47 21.14 2.65
CA ALA A 108 -7.28 20.30 1.77
C ALA A 108 -8.03 19.14 2.49
N GLY A 109 -8.10 19.15 3.82
CA GLY A 109 -8.82 18.13 4.58
C GLY A 109 -8.20 16.73 4.56
N GLY A 110 -6.96 16.61 4.07
CA GLY A 110 -6.09 15.43 4.18
C GLY A 110 -6.51 14.22 3.35
N ARG A 111 -7.42 14.36 2.39
CA ARG A 111 -7.92 13.20 1.60
C ARG A 111 -7.01 12.80 0.44
N SER A 112 -6.15 13.70 0.00
CA SER A 112 -5.20 13.48 -1.08
C SER A 112 -3.88 14.13 -0.74
N VAL A 113 -2.84 13.72 -1.46
CA VAL A 113 -1.50 14.29 -1.39
C VAL A 113 -0.94 14.37 -2.79
N LEU A 114 -0.29 15.49 -3.12
CA LEU A 114 0.43 15.66 -4.36
C LEU A 114 1.77 14.92 -4.27
N VAL A 115 2.03 14.01 -5.21
CA VAL A 115 3.37 13.43 -5.34
C VAL A 115 4.19 14.37 -6.22
N GLN A 116 5.36 14.79 -5.75
CA GLN A 116 6.31 15.61 -6.50
C GLN A 116 7.12 14.74 -7.48
N ASP A 117 6.38 14.04 -8.33
CA ASP A 117 6.85 13.28 -9.47
C ASP A 117 5.69 13.29 -10.48
N ALA A 118 5.87 14.07 -11.54
CA ALA A 118 4.82 14.31 -12.54
C ALA A 118 4.41 13.03 -13.28
N ASP A 119 5.28 12.02 -13.30
CA ASP A 119 5.03 10.76 -14.01
C ASP A 119 4.48 9.66 -13.09
N PHE A 120 4.37 9.93 -11.78
CA PHE A 120 3.93 8.93 -10.80
C PHE A 120 2.61 8.26 -11.20
N ASP A 121 1.56 9.04 -11.48
CA ASP A 121 0.25 8.46 -11.80
C ASP A 121 0.25 7.69 -13.14
N ASN A 122 1.08 8.11 -14.11
CA ASN A 122 1.25 7.38 -15.37
C ASN A 122 1.98 6.07 -15.13
N GLN A 123 3.04 6.06 -14.31
CA GLN A 123 3.77 4.85 -13.94
C GLN A 123 2.85 3.87 -13.22
N ILE A 124 2.04 4.32 -12.26
CA ILE A 124 1.05 3.48 -11.57
C ILE A 124 0.07 2.85 -12.57
N LYS A 125 -0.46 3.63 -13.52
CA LYS A 125 -1.35 3.11 -14.56
C LYS A 125 -0.66 2.06 -15.43
N THR A 126 0.55 2.33 -15.91
CA THR A 126 1.33 1.41 -16.74
C THR A 126 1.61 0.11 -16.00
N ILE A 127 2.17 0.19 -14.79
CA ILE A 127 2.48 -0.96 -13.92
C ILE A 127 1.21 -1.80 -13.68
N THR A 128 0.11 -1.15 -13.30
CA THR A 128 -1.17 -1.84 -13.05
C THR A 128 -1.70 -2.53 -14.31
N SER A 129 -1.57 -1.89 -15.47
CA SER A 129 -2.05 -2.45 -16.73
C SER A 129 -1.25 -3.69 -17.15
N GLU A 130 0.07 -3.67 -16.98
CA GLU A 130 0.93 -4.82 -17.27
C GLU A 130 0.69 -5.97 -16.30
N TRP A 131 0.57 -5.68 -15.00
CA TRP A 131 0.22 -6.68 -13.99
C TRP A 131 -1.13 -7.36 -14.28
N ARG A 132 -2.16 -6.60 -14.70
CA ARG A 132 -3.46 -7.17 -15.10
C ARG A 132 -3.36 -8.06 -16.33
N LYS A 133 -2.56 -7.67 -17.33
CA LYS A 133 -2.31 -8.49 -18.54
C LYS A 133 -1.64 -9.80 -18.18
N MET A 134 -0.64 -9.76 -17.29
CA MET A 134 0.06 -10.94 -16.79
C MET A 134 -0.91 -11.93 -16.14
N ILE A 135 -1.73 -11.46 -15.20
CA ILE A 135 -2.75 -12.29 -14.54
C ILE A 135 -3.74 -12.90 -15.54
N LYS A 136 -4.15 -12.12 -16.56
CA LYS A 136 -5.09 -12.63 -17.57
C LYS A 136 -4.48 -13.74 -18.43
N ARG A 137 -3.22 -13.62 -18.84
CA ARG A 137 -2.52 -14.66 -19.62
C ARG A 137 -2.34 -15.93 -18.81
N SER A 138 -1.85 -15.81 -17.58
CA SER A 138 -1.70 -16.97 -16.69
C SER A 138 -3.02 -17.71 -16.47
N ARG A 139 -4.16 -17.02 -16.52
CA ARG A 139 -5.48 -17.65 -16.44
C ARG A 139 -5.88 -18.39 -17.73
N SER A 140 -5.63 -17.80 -18.91
CA SER A 140 -5.94 -18.47 -20.18
C SER A 140 -5.12 -19.74 -20.37
N ASP A 141 -3.83 -19.71 -19.96
CA ASP A 141 -2.91 -20.84 -20.12
C ASP A 141 -3.33 -22.04 -19.24
N VAL A 142 -3.92 -21.77 -18.07
CA VAL A 142 -4.50 -22.81 -17.19
C VAL A 142 -5.81 -23.37 -17.74
N GLU A 143 -6.62 -22.53 -18.39
CA GLU A 143 -7.91 -22.94 -18.97
C GLU A 143 -7.74 -23.70 -20.31
N SER A 144 -6.62 -23.54 -21.03
CA SER A 144 -6.36 -24.17 -22.33
C SER A 144 -5.75 -25.58 -22.30
N GLY A 145 -5.28 -26.08 -21.14
CA GLY A 145 -5.04 -27.51 -20.95
C GLY A 145 -3.98 -28.19 -21.84
N ASP A 146 -3.01 -27.44 -22.39
CA ASP A 146 -1.86 -28.02 -23.09
C ASP A 146 -0.75 -28.32 -22.07
N LEU A 147 -0.82 -29.50 -21.43
CA LEU A 147 0.26 -30.05 -20.61
C LEU A 147 1.33 -30.65 -21.54
N ASP A 148 2.32 -29.84 -21.93
CA ASP A 148 3.58 -30.37 -22.44
C ASP A 148 4.45 -30.81 -21.25
N GLU A 149 4.66 -32.12 -21.13
CA GLU A 149 5.42 -32.79 -20.08
C GLU A 149 6.94 -32.53 -20.20
N THR A 150 7.40 -31.28 -20.14
CA THR A 150 8.80 -30.98 -19.77
C THR A 150 8.90 -29.57 -19.20
N LEU A 151 8.40 -29.36 -17.98
CA LEU A 151 8.73 -28.17 -17.21
C LEU A 151 9.19 -28.59 -15.82
N ASP A 152 10.50 -28.55 -15.65
CA ASP A 152 11.23 -28.86 -14.42
C ASP A 152 10.59 -28.14 -13.22
N ASP A 153 10.51 -28.85 -12.09
CA ASP A 153 9.80 -28.46 -10.85
C ASP A 153 10.17 -27.06 -10.29
N GLU A 154 11.30 -26.47 -10.70
CA GLU A 154 11.67 -25.09 -10.35
C GLU A 154 10.91 -24.01 -11.14
N SER A 155 10.49 -24.31 -12.38
CA SER A 155 9.78 -23.36 -13.24
C SER A 155 8.32 -23.19 -12.82
N PHE A 156 7.69 -24.24 -12.26
CA PHE A 156 6.32 -24.17 -11.76
C PHE A 156 6.21 -23.44 -10.41
N GLN A 157 7.29 -23.39 -9.62
CA GLN A 157 7.37 -22.47 -8.48
C GLN A 157 7.42 -21.02 -8.98
N ALA A 158 8.17 -20.70 -10.04
CA ALA A 158 8.28 -19.35 -10.60
C ALA A 158 6.99 -18.83 -11.30
N VAL A 159 6.19 -19.72 -11.89
CA VAL A 159 4.91 -19.36 -12.54
C VAL A 159 3.74 -19.37 -11.55
N CYS A 160 3.83 -20.19 -10.50
CA CYS A 160 2.78 -20.41 -9.51
C CYS A 160 3.29 -20.26 -8.06
N PHE A 161 4.08 -19.23 -7.70
CA PHE A 161 4.38 -18.90 -6.28
C PHE A 161 3.16 -18.28 -5.55
N LYS A 162 2.00 -18.91 -5.78
CA LYS A 162 1.03 -19.37 -4.78
C LYS A 162 0.49 -18.31 -3.81
N ARG A 163 -0.69 -17.84 -4.23
CA ARG A 163 -1.95 -17.86 -3.46
C ARG A 163 -2.10 -16.79 -2.38
N ASN A 164 -2.66 -15.63 -2.76
CA ASN A 164 -3.66 -14.96 -1.92
C ASN A 164 -4.78 -14.21 -2.66
N ILE A 165 -5.00 -14.47 -3.96
CA ILE A 165 -6.15 -13.88 -4.70
C ILE A 165 -7.49 -14.55 -4.31
N TYR A 166 -7.48 -15.65 -3.54
CA TYR A 166 -8.69 -16.36 -3.13
C TYR A 166 -9.31 -15.94 -1.78
N LYS A 167 -9.14 -14.69 -1.32
CA LYS A 167 -9.87 -14.20 -0.13
C LYS A 167 -10.88 -13.06 -0.33
N ASN A 168 -11.03 -12.48 -1.53
CA ASN A 168 -11.99 -11.37 -1.71
C ASN A 168 -12.89 -11.44 -2.97
N VAL A 169 -12.95 -12.56 -3.69
CA VAL A 169 -13.88 -12.72 -4.83
C VAL A 169 -15.19 -13.45 -4.45
N HIS A 170 -15.45 -13.66 -3.15
CA HIS A 170 -16.72 -14.24 -2.66
C HIS A 170 -17.42 -13.33 -1.64
N VAL A 171 -17.49 -12.03 -1.92
CA VAL A 171 -18.51 -11.16 -1.31
C VAL A 171 -18.98 -10.18 -2.38
N ASN A 172 -19.93 -10.61 -3.21
CA ASN A 172 -20.99 -9.79 -3.83
C ASN A 172 -21.71 -10.62 -4.91
N MET A 173 -22.34 -11.71 -4.48
CA MET A 173 -23.56 -12.24 -5.11
C MET A 173 -24.41 -12.84 -3.99
N SER A 174 -25.17 -12.00 -3.32
CA SER A 174 -26.37 -12.32 -2.52
C SER A 174 -27.14 -11.03 -2.34
#